data_AF-A0A2V4AKR4-F1
#
_entry.id   AF-A0A2V4AKR4-F1
#
_cell.length_a   1.000
_cell.length_b   1.000
_cell.length_c   1.000
_cell.angle_alpha   90.00
_cell.angle_beta   90.00
_cell.angle_gamma   90.00
#
_symmetry.space_group_name_H-M   'P 1'
#
loop_
_entity.id
_entity.type
_entity.pdbx_description
1 polymer ?
#
loop_
_entity_poly.entity_id
_entity_poly.type
_entity_poly.pdbx_seq_one_letter_code
_entity_poly.pdbx_strand_id
1 'polypeptide(L)'
;MLDIFDYDDAPKERTTTQPTSDIVGRIKGGYQEDNRPVASTTLVFTTDDPTVASAIAERFGGEVEELEVDKGDDHRIVSDTSEVELLVHQVSDLRARFAYYGQGGLVYATDGRKIVEGKDFTGATVGEDWRQRPESIAEWKKDAQAGRAPKPDIKLRAQLAAMPELGTLQYSTSGWSLVSSLSAIERELTEALEKADGGPASVTLTFDEREIKKGPNTGRTFTVPSLRVNGPASI
;
A
#
# COMPACT_ATOMS: atom_id res chain seq x y z
N MET A 1 -0.65 -15.04 28.67
CA MET A 1 -1.44 -14.91 27.43
C MET A 1 -0.86 -13.70 26.72
N LEU A 2 -0.14 -13.89 25.62
CA LEU A 2 0.63 -12.82 24.99
C LEU A 2 -0.30 -11.90 24.20
N ASP A 3 -0.36 -10.63 24.62
CA ASP A 3 -1.14 -9.54 24.04
C ASP A 3 -0.39 -8.90 22.87
N ILE A 4 -1.06 -8.77 21.73
CA ILE A 4 -0.53 -8.12 20.50
C ILE A 4 -0.60 -6.58 20.59
N PHE A 5 -1.05 -6.01 21.72
CA PHE A 5 -1.43 -4.59 21.80
C PHE A 5 -0.66 -3.73 22.82
N ASP A 6 0.30 -4.29 23.56
CA ASP A 6 1.19 -3.51 24.41
C ASP A 6 2.52 -3.26 23.69
N TYR A 7 2.57 -2.15 22.96
CA TYR A 7 3.80 -1.43 22.69
C TYR A 7 3.55 0.02 23.12
N ASP A 8 4.06 0.33 24.30
CA ASP A 8 4.08 1.65 24.89
C ASP A 8 5.29 2.40 24.31
N ASP A 9 5.04 3.26 23.33
CA ASP A 9 5.93 4.37 23.03
C ASP A 9 5.06 5.55 22.59
N ALA A 10 5.29 6.70 23.21
CA ALA A 10 4.48 7.91 23.03
C ALA A 10 4.44 8.33 21.54
N PRO A 11 3.35 8.98 21.07
CA PRO A 11 3.26 9.41 19.68
C PRO A 11 4.36 10.42 19.37
N LYS A 12 5.37 10.00 18.59
CA LYS A 12 6.38 10.89 18.03
C LYS A 12 5.68 11.84 17.05
N GLU A 13 5.80 13.15 17.29
CA GLU A 13 5.28 14.19 16.40
C GLU A 13 5.82 13.98 14.98
N ARG A 14 4.92 13.70 14.03
CA ARG A 14 5.25 13.50 12.62
C ARG A 14 5.28 14.86 11.93
N THR A 15 6.46 15.41 11.72
CA THR A 15 6.67 16.62 10.92
C THR A 15 6.30 16.34 9.46
N THR A 16 5.18 16.90 9.01
CA THR A 16 4.73 16.90 7.61
C THR A 16 5.60 17.82 6.77
N THR A 17 6.70 17.29 6.24
CA THR A 17 7.36 17.87 5.07
C THR A 17 7.79 16.73 4.17
N GLN A 18 6.88 16.22 3.33
CA GLN A 18 7.25 15.26 2.29
C GLN A 18 8.02 16.00 1.19
N PRO A 19 9.24 15.57 0.81
CA PRO A 19 9.79 15.94 -0.48
C PRO A 19 8.91 15.33 -1.57
N THR A 20 8.45 16.16 -2.50
CA THR A 20 7.77 15.75 -3.73
C THR A 20 8.80 15.12 -4.65
N SER A 21 9.05 13.81 -4.52
CA SER A 21 9.52 13.04 -5.66
C SER A 21 8.32 12.84 -6.58
N ASP A 22 8.42 13.30 -7.82
CA ASP A 22 7.38 13.07 -8.83
C ASP A 22 7.17 11.56 -8.96
N ILE A 23 5.94 11.12 -8.69
CA ILE A 23 5.56 9.72 -8.84
C ILE A 23 5.48 9.44 -10.32
N VAL A 24 6.42 8.64 -10.84
CA VAL A 24 6.54 8.32 -12.28
C VAL A 24 5.65 7.16 -12.70
N GLY A 25 5.01 6.49 -11.75
CA GLY A 25 4.15 5.35 -12.04
C GLY A 25 3.56 4.70 -10.81
N ARG A 26 2.71 3.70 -11.03
CA ARG A 26 1.99 2.98 -9.99
C ARG A 26 2.13 1.48 -10.16
N ILE A 27 2.16 0.77 -9.04
CA ILE A 27 2.14 -0.69 -8.96
C ILE A 27 0.74 -1.11 -8.51
N LYS A 28 0.13 -2.08 -9.20
CA LYS A 28 -1.26 -2.53 -9.00
C LYS A 28 -1.32 -4.06 -9.02
N GLY A 29 -2.21 -4.65 -8.21
CA GLY A 29 -2.48 -6.11 -8.17
C GLY A 29 -3.60 -6.57 -9.09
N GLY A 30 -3.93 -5.77 -10.10
CA GLY A 30 -5.03 -5.99 -11.01
C GLY A 30 -5.26 -4.76 -11.88
N TYR A 31 -6.14 -4.91 -12.86
CA TYR A 31 -6.47 -3.87 -13.83
C TYR A 31 -7.97 -3.92 -14.18
N GLN A 32 -8.41 -3.03 -15.06
CA GLN A 32 -9.76 -3.07 -15.62
C GLN A 32 -9.69 -3.45 -17.09
N GLU A 33 -10.57 -4.37 -17.47
CA GLU A 33 -10.80 -4.79 -18.85
C GLU A 33 -12.31 -4.76 -19.08
N ASP A 34 -12.78 -4.10 -20.15
CA ASP A 34 -14.21 -3.92 -20.44
C ASP A 34 -15.05 -3.43 -19.25
N ASN A 35 -14.54 -2.43 -18.51
CA ASN A 35 -15.15 -1.90 -17.28
C ASN A 35 -15.36 -2.95 -16.17
N ARG A 36 -14.62 -4.07 -16.19
CA ARG A 36 -14.65 -5.10 -15.17
C ARG A 36 -13.28 -5.21 -14.49
N PRO A 37 -13.23 -5.32 -13.15
CA PRO A 37 -11.97 -5.55 -12.46
C PRO A 37 -11.47 -6.96 -12.74
N VAL A 38 -10.23 -7.04 -13.21
CA VAL A 38 -9.47 -8.27 -13.42
C VAL A 38 -8.37 -8.33 -12.36
N ALA A 39 -8.40 -9.37 -11.54
CA ALA A 39 -7.31 -9.63 -10.60
C ALA A 39 -6.11 -10.19 -11.37
N SER A 40 -4.92 -9.69 -11.09
CA SER A 40 -3.68 -10.19 -11.67
C SER A 40 -2.89 -10.96 -10.63
N THR A 41 -2.32 -12.11 -10.99
CA THR A 41 -1.36 -12.82 -10.15
C THR A 41 0.05 -12.24 -10.28
N THR A 42 0.33 -11.53 -11.37
CA THR A 42 1.57 -10.78 -11.60
C THR A 42 1.38 -9.29 -11.33
N LEU A 43 2.50 -8.57 -11.24
CA LEU A 43 2.54 -7.14 -11.01
C LEU A 43 2.04 -6.38 -12.24
N VAL A 44 1.12 -5.45 -12.03
CA VAL A 44 0.68 -4.52 -13.06
C VAL A 44 1.31 -3.16 -12.78
N PHE A 45 1.96 -2.60 -13.77
CA PHE A 45 2.50 -1.24 -13.71
C PHE A 45 1.66 -0.31 -14.57
N THR A 46 1.51 0.94 -14.13
CA THR A 46 0.96 2.01 -14.97
C THR A 46 1.78 3.29 -14.86
N THR A 47 1.91 4.03 -15.95
CA THR A 47 2.68 5.27 -16.03
C THR A 47 2.13 6.14 -17.16
N ASP A 48 2.43 7.44 -17.11
CA ASP A 48 2.20 8.41 -18.18
C ASP A 48 3.43 8.63 -19.09
N ASP A 49 4.58 8.04 -18.74
CA ASP A 49 5.82 8.16 -19.50
C ASP A 49 6.07 6.88 -20.32
N PRO A 50 6.02 6.93 -21.67
CA PRO A 50 6.28 5.78 -22.53
C PRO A 50 7.70 5.21 -22.36
N THR A 51 8.66 6.03 -21.93
CA THR A 51 10.05 5.62 -21.65
C THR A 51 10.10 4.74 -20.40
N VAL A 52 9.39 5.15 -19.33
CA VAL A 52 9.25 4.35 -18.10
C VAL A 52 8.50 3.05 -18.41
N ALA A 53 7.43 3.13 -19.20
CA ALA A 53 6.66 1.96 -19.62
C ALA A 53 7.53 0.92 -20.33
N SER A 54 8.31 1.38 -21.32
CA SER A 54 9.19 0.54 -22.12
C SER A 54 10.29 -0.10 -21.27
N ALA A 55 10.93 0.67 -20.38
CA ALA A 55 11.98 0.15 -19.49
C ALA A 55 11.44 -0.92 -18.52
N ILE A 56 10.24 -0.70 -17.96
CA ILE A 56 9.57 -1.68 -17.11
C ILE A 56 9.25 -2.96 -17.88
N ALA A 57 8.68 -2.86 -19.08
CA ALA A 57 8.35 -4.01 -19.92
C ALA A 57 9.59 -4.81 -20.32
N GLU A 58 10.68 -4.13 -20.72
CA GLU A 58 11.95 -4.79 -21.05
C GLU A 58 12.53 -5.55 -19.84
N ARG A 59 12.45 -4.98 -18.64
CA ARG A 59 13.08 -5.55 -17.45
C ARG A 59 12.28 -6.67 -16.79
N PHE A 60 10.94 -6.54 -16.77
CA PHE A 60 10.03 -7.40 -16.02
C PHE A 60 9.09 -8.23 -16.91
N GLY A 61 9.22 -8.10 -18.23
CA GLY A 61 8.35 -8.74 -19.20
C GLY A 61 7.00 -8.04 -19.35
N GLY A 62 6.14 -8.62 -20.17
CA GLY A 62 4.86 -8.04 -20.57
C GLY A 62 4.93 -7.13 -21.81
N GLU A 63 3.77 -6.67 -22.25
CA GLU A 63 3.61 -5.70 -23.34
C GLU A 63 3.08 -4.37 -22.81
N VAL A 64 3.49 -3.28 -23.45
CA VAL A 64 2.97 -1.94 -23.17
C VAL A 64 1.65 -1.76 -23.91
N GLU A 65 0.58 -1.58 -23.15
CA GLU A 65 -0.75 -1.29 -23.66
C GLU A 65 -1.09 0.18 -23.41
N GLU A 66 -1.46 0.90 -24.47
CA GLU A 66 -1.97 2.26 -24.37
C GLU A 66 -3.46 2.23 -24.01
N LEU A 67 -3.85 2.99 -22.99
CA LEU A 67 -5.21 3.05 -22.46
C LEU A 67 -5.85 4.39 -22.82
N GLU A 68 -7.10 4.34 -23.29
CA GLU A 68 -7.92 5.53 -23.42
C GLU A 68 -8.44 5.96 -22.03
N VAL A 69 -7.67 6.81 -21.34
CA VAL A 69 -8.00 7.34 -20.01
C VAL A 69 -8.07 8.86 -20.01
N ASP A 70 -9.05 9.42 -19.28
CA ASP A 70 -9.24 10.87 -19.22
C ASP A 70 -8.07 11.60 -18.52
N LYS A 71 -7.32 10.92 -17.64
CA LYS A 71 -6.24 11.52 -16.83
C LYS A 71 -5.16 10.53 -16.39
N GLY A 72 -3.97 10.65 -16.99
CA GLY A 72 -2.70 10.02 -16.56
C GLY A 72 -2.73 8.49 -16.54
N ASP A 73 -1.57 7.86 -16.32
CA ASP A 73 -1.45 6.40 -16.35
C ASP A 73 -1.99 5.77 -17.65
N ASP A 74 -1.73 6.41 -18.79
CA ASP A 74 -2.18 5.97 -20.12
C ASP A 74 -1.38 4.79 -20.67
N HIS A 75 -0.30 4.36 -20.01
CA HIS A 75 0.42 3.14 -20.34
C HIS A 75 0.24 2.10 -19.23
N ARG A 76 -0.15 0.88 -19.61
CA ARG A 76 -0.26 -0.28 -18.73
C ARG A 76 0.71 -1.37 -19.15
N ILE A 77 1.32 -2.02 -18.16
CA ILE A 77 2.20 -3.17 -18.35
C ILE A 77 1.74 -4.25 -17.38
N VAL A 78 1.26 -5.37 -17.91
CA VAL A 78 1.03 -6.60 -17.12
C VAL A 78 2.32 -7.40 -17.21
N SER A 79 3.12 -7.40 -16.14
CA SER A 79 4.44 -8.04 -16.17
C SER A 79 4.35 -9.56 -16.05
N ASP A 80 5.48 -10.23 -16.28
CA ASP A 80 5.61 -11.68 -16.12
C ASP A 80 5.98 -12.08 -14.67
N THR A 81 6.25 -11.11 -13.79
CA THR A 81 6.68 -11.36 -12.41
C THR A 81 5.61 -11.00 -11.40
N SER A 82 5.45 -11.82 -10.36
CA SER A 82 4.60 -11.54 -9.20
C SER A 82 5.36 -10.86 -8.06
N GLU A 83 6.66 -10.63 -8.21
CA GLU A 83 7.52 -10.08 -7.17
C GLU A 83 8.44 -8.99 -7.72
N VAL A 84 8.66 -7.95 -6.91
CA VAL A 84 9.61 -6.88 -7.21
C VAL A 84 10.31 -6.39 -5.96
N GLU A 85 11.60 -6.10 -6.10
CA GLU A 85 12.41 -5.48 -5.05
C GLU A 85 12.36 -3.95 -5.20
N LEU A 86 12.14 -3.28 -4.07
CA LEU A 86 11.89 -1.86 -3.95
C LEU A 86 12.89 -1.22 -3.00
N LEU A 87 13.32 0.00 -3.32
CA LEU A 87 14.15 0.83 -2.46
C LEU A 87 13.27 1.88 -1.76
N VAL A 88 13.24 1.79 -0.43
CA VAL A 88 12.47 2.69 0.43
C VAL A 88 13.45 3.58 1.19
N HIS A 89 13.29 4.91 1.09
CA HIS A 89 14.26 5.87 1.62
C HIS A 89 13.93 6.36 3.03
N GLN A 90 12.66 6.29 3.42
CA GLN A 90 12.20 6.77 4.71
C GLN A 90 10.98 5.97 5.17
N VAL A 91 10.81 5.83 6.49
CA VAL A 91 9.65 5.13 7.08
C VAL A 91 8.34 5.79 6.63
N SER A 92 8.34 7.12 6.44
CA SER A 92 7.18 7.89 5.98
C SER A 92 6.74 7.59 4.54
N ASP A 93 7.56 6.88 3.75
CA ASP A 93 7.18 6.40 2.43
C ASP A 93 6.25 5.19 2.49
N LEU A 94 6.26 4.45 3.60
CA LEU A 94 5.21 3.50 3.95
C LEU A 94 4.17 4.22 4.83
N ARG A 95 3.11 4.70 4.19
CA ARG A 95 1.97 5.27 4.90
C ARG A 95 0.93 4.19 5.13
N ALA A 96 0.73 3.81 6.39
CA ALA A 96 -0.34 2.90 6.78
C ALA A 96 -1.33 3.58 7.72
N ARG A 97 -2.62 3.61 7.33
CA ARG A 97 -3.72 4.14 8.12
C ARG A 97 -5.03 3.50 7.72
N PHE A 98 -6.11 3.87 8.40
CA PHE A 98 -7.47 3.60 7.98
C PHE A 98 -8.15 4.90 7.58
N ALA A 99 -8.81 4.92 6.43
CA ALA A 99 -9.47 6.11 5.89
C ALA A 99 -10.95 5.84 5.61
N TYR A 100 -11.79 6.78 6.00
CA TYR A 100 -13.19 6.81 5.62
C TYR A 100 -13.37 7.82 4.49
N TYR A 101 -13.83 7.34 3.33
CA TYR A 101 -14.16 8.16 2.18
C TYR A 101 -15.68 8.28 2.03
N GLY A 102 -16.18 9.52 2.02
CA GLY A 102 -17.56 9.85 1.71
C GLY A 102 -17.71 10.31 0.26
N GLN A 103 -18.89 10.82 -0.08
CA GLN A 103 -19.20 11.32 -1.43
C GLN A 103 -18.26 12.45 -1.89
N GLY A 104 -17.78 13.28 -0.95
CA GLY A 104 -16.86 14.40 -1.22
C GLY A 104 -15.38 14.07 -1.09
N GLY A 105 -15.02 12.79 -0.95
CA GLY A 105 -13.63 12.37 -0.71
C GLY A 105 -13.35 11.98 0.74
N LEU A 106 -12.11 12.16 1.19
CA LEU A 106 -11.68 11.77 2.53
C LEU A 106 -12.45 12.58 3.59
N VAL A 107 -13.14 11.89 4.50
CA VAL A 107 -13.82 12.51 5.65
C VAL A 107 -12.88 12.56 6.84
N TYR A 108 -12.31 11.41 7.19
CA TYR A 108 -11.32 11.29 8.25
C TYR A 108 -10.43 10.07 8.05
N ALA A 109 -9.29 10.06 8.73
CA ALA A 109 -8.42 8.91 8.85
C ALA A 109 -8.00 8.66 10.31
N THR A 110 -7.70 7.41 10.62
CA THR A 110 -7.26 6.95 11.95
C THR A 110 -6.12 5.95 11.83
N ASP A 111 -5.24 5.90 12.82
CA ASP A 111 -4.25 4.82 12.99
C ASP A 111 -4.85 3.58 13.70
N GLY A 112 -6.15 3.59 13.97
CA GLY A 112 -6.86 2.56 14.74
C GLY A 112 -6.93 2.86 16.24
N ARG A 113 -6.38 3.98 16.70
CA ARG A 113 -6.54 4.48 18.08
C ARG A 113 -6.99 5.94 18.09
N LYS A 114 -6.35 6.79 17.29
CA LYS A 114 -6.57 8.23 17.22
C LYS A 114 -6.91 8.67 15.82
N ILE A 115 -7.56 9.83 15.71
CA ILE A 115 -7.73 10.49 14.43
C ILE A 115 -6.37 11.07 14.00
N VAL A 116 -5.99 10.82 12.76
CA VAL A 116 -4.73 11.32 12.16
C VAL A 116 -4.98 12.32 11.04
N GLU A 117 -6.20 12.40 10.52
CA GLU A 117 -6.59 13.39 9.52
C GLU A 117 -8.11 13.63 9.58
N GLY A 118 -8.55 14.87 9.40
CA GLY A 118 -9.96 15.22 9.33
C GLY A 118 -10.70 15.19 10.68
N LYS A 119 -12.01 14.96 10.61
CA LYS A 119 -12.92 14.95 11.75
C LYS A 119 -13.95 13.83 11.60
N ASP A 120 -14.10 13.01 12.64
CA ASP A 120 -15.02 11.86 12.62
C ASP A 120 -16.48 12.27 12.87
N PHE A 121 -17.40 11.31 12.80
CA PHE A 121 -18.84 11.55 12.97
C PHE A 121 -19.27 11.93 14.38
N THR A 122 -18.45 11.65 15.40
CA THR A 122 -18.69 12.11 16.79
C THR A 122 -18.12 13.49 17.04
N GLY A 123 -17.34 14.00 16.09
CA GLY A 123 -16.68 15.30 16.15
C GLY A 123 -15.24 15.23 16.67
N ALA A 124 -14.68 14.04 16.88
CA ALA A 124 -13.28 13.87 17.24
C ALA A 124 -12.36 14.33 16.10
N THR A 125 -11.28 15.01 16.45
CA THR A 125 -10.31 15.65 15.54
C THR A 125 -8.92 15.07 15.75
N VAL A 126 -7.96 15.49 14.92
CA VAL A 126 -6.59 14.96 14.92
C VAL A 126 -5.99 14.94 16.33
N GLY A 127 -5.47 13.78 16.73
CA GLY A 127 -4.87 13.53 18.05
C GLY A 127 -5.85 13.01 19.11
N GLU A 128 -7.17 13.15 18.89
CA GLU A 128 -8.20 12.62 19.80
C GLU A 128 -8.49 11.14 19.51
N ASP A 129 -8.95 10.43 20.54
CA ASP A 129 -9.28 9.01 20.43
C ASP A 129 -10.45 8.78 19.47
N TRP A 130 -10.29 7.76 18.62
CA TRP A 130 -11.35 7.30 17.75
C TRP A 130 -12.33 6.42 18.55
N ARG A 131 -13.34 7.07 19.13
CA ARG A 131 -14.30 6.45 20.05
C ARG A 131 -15.23 5.42 19.41
N GLN A 132 -15.33 5.40 18.08
CA GLN A 132 -16.16 4.48 17.31
C GLN A 132 -15.39 3.22 16.87
N ARG A 133 -14.22 2.96 17.47
CA ARG A 133 -13.38 1.82 17.14
C ARG A 133 -14.12 0.50 17.42
N PRO A 134 -14.24 -0.40 16.42
CA PRO A 134 -14.79 -1.74 16.62
C PRO A 134 -13.95 -2.56 17.60
N GLU A 135 -14.57 -3.48 18.33
CA GLU A 135 -13.89 -4.33 19.32
C GLU A 135 -12.99 -5.38 18.66
N SER A 136 -13.29 -5.77 17.42
CA SER A 136 -12.52 -6.74 16.66
C SER A 136 -12.25 -6.32 15.21
N ILE A 137 -11.15 -6.83 14.63
CA ILE A 137 -10.83 -6.65 13.21
C ILE A 137 -11.91 -7.27 12.31
N ALA A 138 -12.57 -8.35 12.76
CA ALA A 138 -13.64 -8.99 12.00
C ALA A 138 -14.88 -8.08 11.88
N GLU A 139 -15.30 -7.45 12.97
CA GLU A 139 -16.38 -6.46 12.98
C GLU A 139 -16.00 -5.22 12.20
N TRP A 140 -14.76 -4.73 12.37
CA TRP A 140 -14.28 -3.59 11.60
C TRP A 140 -14.34 -3.85 10.10
N LYS A 141 -13.84 -5.01 9.65
CA LYS A 141 -13.92 -5.42 8.26
C LYS A 141 -15.37 -5.48 7.76
N LYS A 142 -16.29 -6.02 8.56
CA LYS A 142 -17.72 -6.09 8.24
C LYS A 142 -18.34 -4.69 8.11
N ASP A 143 -18.06 -3.80 9.04
CA ASP A 143 -18.59 -2.43 9.03
C ASP A 143 -18.01 -1.60 7.90
N ALA A 144 -16.73 -1.80 7.57
CA ALA A 144 -16.07 -1.15 6.46
C ALA A 144 -16.62 -1.66 5.12
N GLN A 145 -16.93 -2.95 4.99
CA GLN A 145 -17.63 -3.50 3.82
C GLN A 145 -19.03 -2.93 3.67
N ALA A 146 -19.72 -2.67 4.77
CA ALA A 146 -21.02 -2.00 4.80
C ALA A 146 -20.93 -0.46 4.61
N GLY A 147 -19.73 0.09 4.45
CA GLY A 147 -19.52 1.54 4.27
C GLY A 147 -19.74 2.38 5.54
N ARG A 148 -19.64 1.77 6.72
CA ARG A 148 -19.87 2.42 8.03
C ARG A 148 -18.60 2.66 8.83
N ALA A 149 -17.47 2.10 8.40
CA ALA A 149 -16.18 2.22 9.08
C ALA A 149 -15.06 2.48 8.07
N PRO A 150 -13.94 3.09 8.50
CA PRO A 150 -12.80 3.36 7.63
C PRO A 150 -12.17 2.05 7.16
N LYS A 151 -11.64 2.05 5.94
CA LYS A 151 -10.94 0.91 5.33
C LYS A 151 -9.42 1.14 5.42
N PRO A 152 -8.59 0.10 5.34
CA PRO A 152 -7.15 0.28 5.16
C PRO A 152 -6.88 1.21 3.98
N ASP A 153 -5.95 2.13 4.16
CA ASP A 153 -5.39 3.03 3.15
C ASP A 153 -3.88 2.96 3.31
N ILE A 154 -3.29 1.96 2.64
CA ILE A 154 -1.86 1.67 2.71
C ILE A 154 -1.23 2.14 1.42
N LYS A 155 -0.21 2.98 1.52
CA LYS A 155 0.56 3.49 0.38
C LYS A 155 2.05 3.26 0.63
N LEU A 156 2.73 2.77 -0.38
CA LEU A 156 4.18 2.62 -0.38
C LEU A 156 4.74 3.40 -1.55
N ARG A 157 5.65 4.33 -1.27
CA ARG A 157 6.45 5.03 -2.29
C ARG A 157 7.85 4.44 -2.30
N ALA A 158 8.33 4.02 -3.45
CA ALA A 158 9.62 3.38 -3.55
C ALA A 158 10.17 3.45 -4.98
N GLN A 159 11.49 3.33 -5.12
CA GLN A 159 12.12 3.12 -6.43
C GLN A 159 12.23 1.62 -6.73
N LEU A 160 12.28 1.24 -8.00
CA LEU A 160 12.60 -0.13 -8.38
C LEU A 160 14.08 -0.39 -8.12
N ALA A 161 14.42 -1.43 -7.36
CA ALA A 161 15.83 -1.71 -7.04
C ALA A 161 16.66 -2.02 -8.31
N ALA A 162 16.04 -2.62 -9.32
CA ALA A 162 16.69 -2.93 -10.58
C ALA A 162 16.94 -1.71 -11.49
N MET A 163 16.20 -0.62 -11.30
CA MET A 163 16.20 0.57 -12.16
C MET A 163 15.84 1.82 -11.32
N PRO A 164 16.67 2.19 -10.32
CA PRO A 164 16.34 3.27 -9.39
C PRO A 164 16.24 4.65 -10.07
N GLU A 165 16.91 4.83 -11.19
CA GLU A 165 16.94 6.04 -12.00
C GLU A 165 15.60 6.39 -12.65
N LEU A 166 14.68 5.43 -12.79
CA LEU A 166 13.35 5.69 -13.36
C LEU A 166 12.53 6.61 -12.47
N GLY A 167 12.83 6.67 -11.17
CA GLY A 167 12.10 7.51 -10.21
C GLY A 167 11.24 6.70 -9.25
N THR A 168 10.34 7.41 -8.55
CA THR A 168 9.53 6.81 -7.47
C THR A 168 8.21 6.28 -8.03
N LEU A 169 7.91 5.01 -7.78
CA LEU A 169 6.59 4.44 -8.01
C LEU A 169 5.77 4.44 -6.72
N GLN A 170 4.44 4.41 -6.87
CA GLN A 170 3.52 4.25 -5.77
C GLN A 170 2.75 2.94 -5.87
N TYR A 171 2.85 2.10 -4.83
CA TYR A 171 1.92 1.02 -4.57
C TYR A 171 0.82 1.50 -3.62
N SER A 172 -0.43 1.12 -3.85
CA SER A 172 -1.55 1.48 -2.97
C SER A 172 -2.54 0.33 -2.83
N THR A 173 -3.01 0.08 -1.61
CA THR A 173 -3.97 -0.98 -1.33
C THR A 173 -4.92 -0.63 -0.19
N SER A 174 -6.15 -1.11 -0.31
CA SER A 174 -7.15 -1.13 0.76
C SER A 174 -7.41 -2.55 1.30
N GLY A 175 -6.52 -3.49 0.94
CA GLY A 175 -6.57 -4.88 1.36
C GLY A 175 -6.31 -5.03 2.86
N TRP A 176 -7.11 -5.89 3.49
CA TRP A 176 -6.99 -6.21 4.92
C TRP A 176 -5.84 -7.16 5.25
N SER A 177 -5.24 -7.81 4.23
CA SER A 177 -4.23 -8.85 4.42
C SER A 177 -2.93 -8.33 5.05
N LEU A 178 -2.55 -7.09 4.75
CA LEU A 178 -1.33 -6.49 5.29
C LEU A 178 -1.51 -5.96 6.72
N VAL A 179 -2.75 -5.66 7.13
CA VAL A 179 -3.05 -4.92 8.37
C VAL A 179 -2.41 -5.55 9.60
N SER A 180 -2.47 -6.88 9.74
CA SER A 180 -1.89 -7.60 10.87
C SER A 180 -0.37 -7.58 10.93
N SER A 181 0.28 -7.32 9.79
CA SER A 181 1.73 -7.35 9.64
C SER A 181 2.35 -5.95 9.59
N LEU A 182 1.54 -4.89 9.45
CA LEU A 182 2.01 -3.51 9.29
C LEU A 182 2.95 -3.06 10.40
N SER A 183 2.61 -3.28 11.67
CA SER A 183 3.47 -2.84 12.79
C SER A 183 4.82 -3.56 12.81
N ALA A 184 4.87 -4.82 12.39
CA ALA A 184 6.13 -5.54 12.23
C ALA A 184 6.94 -4.96 11.06
N ILE A 185 6.29 -4.73 9.91
CA ILE A 185 6.93 -4.15 8.72
C ILE A 185 7.48 -2.74 9.01
N GLU A 186 6.72 -1.87 9.69
CA GLU A 186 7.16 -0.51 10.04
C GLU A 186 8.38 -0.54 10.97
N ARG A 187 8.40 -1.44 11.96
CA ARG A 187 9.54 -1.63 12.85
C ARG A 187 10.75 -2.14 12.10
N GLU A 188 10.60 -3.21 11.31
CA GLU A 188 11.67 -3.79 10.50
C GLU A 188 12.24 -2.77 9.50
N LEU A 189 11.38 -1.96 8.89
CA LEU A 189 11.78 -0.88 7.99
C LEU A 189 12.58 0.19 8.72
N THR A 190 12.14 0.59 9.92
CA THR A 190 12.86 1.55 10.76
C THR A 190 14.26 1.03 11.10
N GLU A 191 14.36 -0.21 11.58
CA GLU A 191 15.64 -0.85 11.91
C GLU A 191 16.56 -0.98 10.69
N ALA A 192 16.00 -1.30 9.52
CA ALA A 192 16.76 -1.41 8.27
C ALA A 192 17.31 -0.06 7.82
N LEU A 193 16.52 1.01 7.91
CA LEU A 193 16.93 2.37 7.57
C LEU A 193 17.98 2.93 8.54
N GLU A 194 17.84 2.66 9.84
CA GLU A 194 18.86 3.02 10.84
C GLU A 194 20.20 2.32 10.55
N LYS A 195 20.17 1.05 10.14
CA LYS A 195 21.38 0.30 9.74
C LYS A 195 21.97 0.75 8.41
N ALA A 196 21.17 1.34 7.53
CA ALA A 196 21.61 1.81 6.22
C ALA A 196 22.40 3.13 6.28
N ASP A 197 22.46 3.79 7.43
CA ASP A 197 23.24 5.02 7.67
C ASP A 197 23.03 6.09 6.59
N GLY A 198 21.76 6.39 6.29
CA GLY A 198 21.37 7.35 5.25
C GLY A 198 21.14 6.75 3.86
N GLY A 199 21.36 5.45 3.68
CA GLY A 199 20.94 4.69 2.49
C GLY A 199 19.49 4.16 2.56
N PRO A 200 18.94 3.67 1.45
CA PRO A 200 17.61 3.07 1.43
C PRO A 200 17.59 1.67 2.04
N ALA A 201 16.41 1.25 2.49
CA ALA A 201 16.12 -0.14 2.83
C ALA A 201 15.58 -0.88 1.60
N SER A 202 15.96 -2.15 1.46
CA SER A 202 15.38 -3.06 0.46
C SER A 202 14.10 -3.70 1.01
N VAL A 203 13.03 -3.62 0.21
CA VAL A 203 11.72 -4.19 0.51
C VAL A 203 11.22 -4.97 -0.68
N THR A 204 10.85 -6.23 -0.49
CA THR A 204 10.21 -7.04 -1.52
C THR A 204 8.68 -6.90 -1.42
N LEU A 205 8.04 -6.57 -2.54
CA LEU A 205 6.60 -6.65 -2.74
C LEU A 205 6.28 -7.89 -3.57
N THR A 206 5.47 -8.79 -3.01
CA THR A 206 5.05 -10.03 -3.67
C THR A 206 3.53 -10.11 -3.73
N PHE A 207 3.01 -10.60 -4.85
CA PHE A 207 1.61 -10.95 -5.07
C PHE A 207 1.44 -12.46 -5.08
N ASP A 208 0.78 -12.98 -4.04
CA ASP A 208 0.51 -14.40 -3.89
C ASP A 208 -0.94 -14.71 -4.26
N GLU A 209 -1.14 -15.75 -5.06
CA GLU A 209 -2.48 -16.30 -5.26
C GLU A 209 -2.90 -17.11 -4.01
N ARG A 210 -4.09 -16.83 -3.49
CA ARG A 210 -4.70 -17.59 -2.40
C ARG A 210 -6.08 -18.08 -2.77
N GLU A 211 -6.37 -19.31 -2.38
CA GLU A 211 -7.69 -19.90 -2.51
C GLU A 211 -8.53 -19.71 -1.24
N ILE A 212 -9.80 -19.34 -1.41
CA ILE A 212 -10.77 -19.36 -0.32
C ILE A 212 -11.10 -20.82 0.01
N LYS A 213 -10.66 -21.27 1.19
CA LYS A 213 -10.87 -22.66 1.65
C LYS A 213 -12.22 -22.89 2.34
N LYS A 214 -12.94 -21.84 2.72
CA LYS A 214 -14.19 -21.92 3.51
C LYS A 214 -15.18 -20.82 3.11
N GLY A 215 -16.47 -21.16 3.08
CA GLY A 215 -17.58 -20.24 2.86
C GLY A 215 -18.25 -20.36 1.49
N PRO A 216 -19.18 -19.46 1.14
CA PRO A 216 -19.93 -19.52 -0.12
C PRO A 216 -19.07 -19.28 -1.37
N ASN A 217 -17.84 -18.79 -1.18
CA ASN A 217 -16.88 -18.52 -2.24
C ASN A 217 -15.73 -19.55 -2.27
N THR A 218 -15.89 -20.72 -1.65
CA THR A 218 -14.86 -21.78 -1.67
C THR A 218 -14.44 -22.11 -3.11
N GLY A 219 -13.14 -22.28 -3.33
CA GLY A 219 -12.57 -22.55 -4.66
C GLY A 219 -12.29 -21.31 -5.50
N ARG A 220 -12.69 -20.11 -5.05
CA ARG A 220 -12.27 -18.86 -5.72
C ARG A 220 -10.86 -18.48 -5.28
N THR A 221 -10.03 -18.10 -6.24
CA THR A 221 -8.70 -17.54 -5.98
C THR A 221 -8.76 -16.02 -5.91
N PHE A 222 -7.82 -15.43 -5.17
CA PHE A 222 -7.63 -14.00 -5.07
C PHE A 222 -6.16 -13.69 -4.80
N THR A 223 -5.69 -12.60 -5.37
CA THR A 223 -4.31 -12.12 -5.17
C THR A 223 -4.20 -11.38 -3.84
N VAL A 224 -3.14 -11.67 -3.09
CA VAL A 224 -2.83 -11.07 -1.81
C VAL A 224 -1.45 -10.45 -1.85
N PRO A 225 -1.32 -9.15 -1.52
CA PRO A 225 -0.01 -8.54 -1.38
C PRO A 225 0.65 -8.93 -0.06
N SER A 226 1.96 -9.15 -0.11
CA SER A 226 2.84 -9.24 1.03
C SER A 226 4.03 -8.28 0.85
N LEU A 227 4.52 -7.75 1.97
CA LEU A 227 5.72 -6.92 2.02
C LEU A 227 6.72 -7.59 2.96
N ARG A 228 7.97 -7.70 2.53
CA ARG A 228 9.07 -8.20 3.33
C ARG A 228 10.20 -7.18 3.32
N VAL A 229 10.67 -6.77 4.50
CA VAL A 229 11.87 -5.95 4.62
C VAL A 229 13.09 -6.85 4.58
N ASN A 230 13.98 -6.64 3.61
CA ASN A 230 15.18 -7.47 3.42
C ASN A 230 16.38 -6.96 4.23
N GLY A 231 16.33 -5.69 4.66
CA GLY A 231 17.42 -5.01 5.39
C GLY A 231 17.91 -3.76 4.66
N PRO A 232 19.10 -3.24 5.01
CA PRO A 232 19.72 -2.14 4.25
C PRO A 232 19.98 -2.60 2.81
N ALA A 233 19.69 -1.74 1.84
CA ALA A 233 19.97 -2.05 0.44
C ALA A 233 21.49 -2.11 0.20
N SER A 234 21.94 -3.12 -0.53
CA SER A 234 23.30 -3.15 -1.07
C SER A 234 23.29 -2.39 -2.39
N ILE A 235 23.80 -1.16 -2.38
CA ILE A 235 23.92 -0.30 -3.57
C ILE A 235 25.32 -0.43 -4.18
#